data_AF-A0A379AP35-F1
#
_entry.id   AF-A0A379AP35-F1
#
_cell.length_a   1.000
_cell.length_b   1.000
_cell.length_c   1.000
_cell.angle_alpha   90.00
_cell.angle_beta   90.00
_cell.angle_gamma   90.00
#
_symmetry.space_group_name_H-M   'P 1'
#
loop_
_entity.id
_entity.type
_entity.pdbx_description
1 polymer ?
#
loop_
_entity_poly.entity_id
_entity_poly.type
_entity_poly.pdbx_seq_one_letter_code
_entity_poly.pdbx_strand_id
1 'polypeptide(L)'
;MQKMLKQHIKFFTSLILVVLSFMAFRLLSQGDISTDLIYSWDMGMSLYLFWTFWTIRQQHRHREQMTAVLQERQAGTKAMFIIVSVIIGACIVALVRLVSIAQNLPPMEKAWHITLAIISIFLSWLVIHILFAIRYAHLFYHAKVSGEPMPLQIPQSNGQNGYQTEPNYYDFIYTALIIGTSAQTADVMFSSRAGRILGGIHSIVAFIFNVTVLSLLINIISGFI
;
A
#
# COMPACT_ATOMS: atom_id res chain seq x y z
N MET A 1 1.10 21.58 13.06
CA MET A 1 -0.37 21.34 13.28
C MET A 1 -1.24 21.34 12.01
N GLN A 2 -1.34 22.43 11.20
CA GLN A 2 -2.19 22.46 9.99
C GLN A 2 -1.79 21.46 8.88
N LYS A 3 -0.51 21.08 8.77
CA LYS A 3 -0.02 20.10 7.79
C LYS A 3 -0.27 18.63 8.19
N MET A 4 -0.53 18.34 9.47
CA MET A 4 -0.95 17.02 9.96
C MET A 4 -2.40 16.74 9.60
N LEU A 5 -3.29 17.72 9.81
CA LEU A 5 -4.72 17.58 9.55
C LEU A 5 -4.97 17.19 8.08
N LYS A 6 -4.22 17.78 7.14
CA LYS A 6 -4.40 17.55 5.70
C LYS A 6 -4.11 16.12 5.21
N GLN A 7 -3.28 15.33 5.89
CA GLN A 7 -3.05 13.94 5.47
C GLN A 7 -4.07 12.97 6.07
N HIS A 8 -4.44 13.17 7.34
CA HIS A 8 -5.58 12.47 7.92
C HIS A 8 -6.84 12.73 7.12
N ILE A 9 -7.10 13.99 6.75
CA ILE A 9 -8.20 14.37 5.87
C ILE A 9 -8.17 13.57 4.57
N LYS A 10 -7.02 13.42 3.89
CA LYS A 10 -6.95 12.66 2.63
C LYS A 10 -7.32 11.19 2.79
N PHE A 11 -6.79 10.53 3.82
CA PHE A 11 -7.14 9.15 4.14
C PHE A 11 -8.61 9.00 4.53
N PHE A 12 -9.11 9.89 5.39
CA PHE A 12 -10.52 9.90 5.77
C PHE A 12 -11.42 10.22 4.57
N THR A 13 -11.01 11.09 3.64
CA THR A 13 -11.78 11.36 2.43
C THR A 13 -11.82 10.16 1.48
N SER A 14 -10.71 9.42 1.32
CA SER A 14 -10.75 8.16 0.56
C SER A 14 -11.63 7.11 1.24
N LEU A 15 -11.59 7.02 2.57
CA LEU A 15 -12.42 6.07 3.32
C LEU A 15 -13.90 6.42 3.25
N ILE A 16 -14.25 7.71 3.40
CA ILE A 16 -15.61 8.20 3.24
C ILE A 16 -16.09 7.94 1.81
N LEU A 17 -15.25 8.15 0.80
CA LEU A 17 -15.61 7.84 -0.58
C LEU A 17 -15.91 6.34 -0.76
N VAL A 18 -15.10 5.44 -0.18
CA VAL A 18 -15.38 3.99 -0.21
C VAL A 18 -16.74 3.68 0.41
N VAL A 19 -17.05 4.26 1.57
CA VAL A 19 -18.33 4.00 2.25
C VAL A 19 -19.50 4.54 1.44
N LEU A 20 -19.37 5.77 0.92
CA LEU A 20 -20.42 6.40 0.12
C LEU A 20 -20.63 5.69 -1.22
N SER A 21 -19.55 5.28 -1.89
CA SER A 21 -19.66 4.50 -3.12
C SER A 21 -20.29 3.15 -2.86
N PHE A 22 -19.89 2.46 -1.78
CA PHE A 22 -20.51 1.20 -1.38
C PHE A 22 -22.01 1.37 -1.10
N MET A 23 -22.39 2.37 -0.32
CA MET A 23 -23.80 2.65 -0.05
C MET A 23 -24.57 2.99 -1.33
N ALA A 24 -24.01 3.80 -2.23
CA ALA A 24 -24.63 4.14 -3.50
C ALA A 24 -24.80 2.91 -4.41
N PHE A 25 -23.77 2.07 -4.54
CA PHE A 25 -23.86 0.83 -5.31
C PHE A 25 -24.87 -0.13 -4.69
N ARG A 26 -24.89 -0.32 -3.36
CA ARG A 26 -25.90 -1.16 -2.70
C ARG A 26 -27.34 -0.67 -2.87
N LEU A 27 -27.56 0.63 -3.03
CA LEU A 27 -28.89 1.20 -3.27
C LEU A 27 -29.33 1.11 -4.74
N LEU A 28 -28.38 1.12 -5.67
CA LEU A 28 -28.65 1.17 -7.12
C LEU A 28 -28.51 -0.20 -7.81
N SER A 29 -27.77 -1.14 -7.23
CA SER A 29 -27.43 -2.46 -7.76
C SER A 29 -28.27 -3.56 -7.11
N GLN A 30 -28.77 -4.50 -7.91
CA GLN A 30 -29.30 -5.79 -7.42
C GLN A 30 -28.22 -6.89 -7.41
N GLY A 31 -26.95 -6.54 -7.66
CA GLY A 31 -25.83 -7.47 -7.73
C GLY A 31 -25.38 -8.03 -6.38
N ASP A 32 -24.42 -8.95 -6.44
CA ASP A 32 -23.81 -9.54 -5.26
C ASP A 32 -23.05 -8.49 -4.43
N ILE A 33 -23.12 -8.63 -3.11
CA ILE A 33 -22.46 -7.73 -2.15
C ILE A 33 -20.94 -7.69 -2.39
N SER A 34 -20.35 -8.81 -2.82
CA SER A 34 -18.91 -8.90 -3.07
C SER A 34 -18.48 -8.02 -4.25
N THR A 35 -19.32 -7.93 -5.29
CA THR A 35 -19.06 -7.09 -6.46
C THR A 35 -19.10 -5.61 -6.09
N ASP A 36 -20.13 -5.17 -5.38
CA ASP A 36 -20.26 -3.77 -4.95
C ASP A 36 -19.13 -3.36 -3.99
N LEU A 37 -18.69 -4.29 -3.13
CA LEU A 37 -17.56 -4.06 -2.23
C LEU A 37 -16.25 -3.88 -2.99
N ILE A 38 -15.99 -4.70 -4.01
CA ILE A 38 -14.76 -4.65 -4.81
C ILE A 38 -14.70 -3.36 -5.65
N TYR A 39 -15.80 -2.94 -6.27
CA TYR A 39 -15.85 -1.65 -6.97
C TYR A 39 -15.54 -0.47 -6.06
N SER A 40 -16.19 -0.44 -4.90
CA SER A 40 -16.04 0.65 -3.93
C SER A 40 -14.61 0.71 -3.40
N TRP A 41 -14.03 -0.46 -3.16
CA TRP A 41 -12.64 -0.63 -2.78
C TRP A 41 -11.68 -0.12 -3.85
N ASP A 42 -11.80 -0.57 -5.10
CA ASP A 42 -10.90 -0.20 -6.19
C ASP A 42 -10.91 1.31 -6.43
N MET A 43 -12.09 1.94 -6.36
CA MET A 43 -12.22 3.40 -6.45
C MET A 43 -11.55 4.11 -5.27
N GLY A 44 -11.73 3.61 -4.05
CA GLY A 44 -11.09 4.15 -2.86
C GLY A 44 -9.57 4.04 -2.86
N MET A 45 -9.05 2.86 -3.20
CA MET A 45 -7.61 2.59 -3.25
C MET A 45 -6.93 3.40 -4.35
N SER A 46 -7.57 3.52 -5.52
CA SER A 46 -7.08 4.38 -6.61
C SER A 46 -6.98 5.84 -6.17
N LEU A 47 -8.02 6.36 -5.51
CA LEU A 47 -8.00 7.74 -4.99
C LEU A 47 -6.95 7.92 -3.88
N TYR A 48 -6.83 6.96 -2.97
CA TYR A 48 -5.84 6.96 -1.90
C TYR A 48 -4.40 7.00 -2.46
N LEU A 49 -4.11 6.13 -3.43
CA LEU A 49 -2.83 6.09 -4.12
C LEU A 49 -2.56 7.40 -4.86
N PHE A 50 -3.54 7.93 -5.61
CA PHE A 50 -3.43 9.22 -6.28
C PHE A 50 -3.03 10.34 -5.30
N TRP A 51 -3.72 10.47 -4.17
CA TRP A 51 -3.40 11.46 -3.15
C TRP A 51 -2.03 11.26 -2.52
N THR A 52 -1.63 10.01 -2.31
CA THR A 52 -0.35 9.65 -1.71
C THR A 52 0.79 10.03 -2.65
N PHE A 53 0.74 9.59 -3.91
CA PHE A 53 1.75 9.95 -4.92
C PHE A 53 1.78 11.45 -5.19
N TRP A 54 0.63 12.11 -5.26
CA TRP A 54 0.57 13.57 -5.40
C TRP A 54 1.29 14.26 -4.24
N THR A 55 1.07 13.79 -3.00
CA THR A 55 1.73 14.36 -1.82
C THR A 55 3.24 14.11 -1.83
N ILE A 56 3.67 12.89 -2.18
CA ILE A 56 5.09 12.54 -2.30
C ILE A 56 5.78 13.42 -3.35
N ARG A 57 5.15 13.59 -4.52
CA ARG A 57 5.67 14.43 -5.61
C ARG A 57 5.81 15.90 -5.21
N GLN A 58 4.84 16.43 -4.47
CA GLN A 58 4.91 17.81 -3.97
C GLN A 58 5.98 17.98 -2.89
N GLN A 59 6.16 16.99 -2.00
CA GLN A 59 7.18 17.02 -0.95
C GLN A 59 8.60 16.86 -1.50
N HIS A 60 8.77 16.15 -2.61
CA HIS A 60 10.06 16.04 -3.30
C HIS A 60 10.63 17.42 -3.69
N ARG A 61 9.79 18.43 -3.97
CA ARG A 61 10.26 19.79 -4.29
C ARG A 61 10.82 20.56 -3.07
N HIS A 62 10.60 20.08 -1.83
CA HIS A 62 11.01 20.75 -0.59
C HIS A 62 11.73 19.78 0.36
N ARG A 63 12.84 19.22 -0.10
CA ARG A 63 13.63 18.16 0.57
C ARG A 63 14.08 18.52 1.99
N GLU A 64 14.37 19.80 2.26
CA GLU A 64 14.83 20.30 3.56
C GLU A 64 13.80 20.21 4.69
N GLN A 65 12.50 20.10 4.38
CA GLN A 65 11.43 20.07 5.39
C GLN A 65 10.94 18.66 5.74
N MET A 66 11.54 17.60 5.17
CA MET A 66 11.02 16.23 5.29
C MET A 66 11.12 15.67 6.71
N THR A 67 12.20 15.99 7.44
CA THR A 67 12.41 15.64 8.86
C THR A 67 11.29 16.17 9.75
N ALA A 68 11.00 17.48 9.67
CA ALA A 68 9.98 18.14 10.48
C ALA A 68 8.56 17.62 10.19
N VAL A 69 8.26 17.31 8.93
CA VAL A 69 6.95 16.79 8.53
C VAL A 69 6.73 15.34 9.01
N LEU A 70 7.78 14.52 9.03
CA LEU A 70 7.68 13.11 9.42
C LEU A 70 7.62 12.91 10.94
N GLN A 71 8.19 13.83 11.73
CA GLN A 71 8.08 13.81 13.20
C GLN A 71 6.67 14.13 13.70
N GLU A 72 6.02 15.16 13.15
CA GLU A 72 4.63 15.49 13.54
C GLU A 72 3.68 14.29 13.30
N ARG A 73 3.98 13.44 12.32
CA ARG A 73 3.05 12.44 11.77
C ARG A 73 3.12 11.04 12.40
N GLN A 74 3.93 10.80 13.42
CA GLN A 74 4.18 9.45 13.93
C GLN A 74 2.96 8.70 14.51
N ALA A 75 2.08 9.40 15.24
CA ALA A 75 0.95 8.76 15.92
C ALA A 75 -0.12 8.24 14.94
N GLY A 76 -0.34 8.96 13.83
CA GLY A 76 -1.31 8.61 12.80
C GLY A 76 -0.93 7.40 11.96
N THR A 77 0.36 7.25 11.66
CA THR A 77 0.84 6.24 10.70
C THR A 77 0.68 4.80 11.21
N LYS A 78 0.75 4.56 12.53
CA LYS A 78 0.56 3.21 13.09
C LYS A 78 -0.91 2.76 12.98
N ALA A 79 -1.85 3.61 13.38
CA ALA A 79 -3.28 3.31 13.29
C ALA A 79 -3.72 3.11 11.83
N MET A 80 -3.24 3.97 10.94
CA MET A 80 -3.50 3.87 9.51
C MET A 80 -2.98 2.57 8.90
N PHE A 81 -1.77 2.14 9.29
CA PHE A 81 -1.22 0.85 8.87
C PHE A 81 -2.13 -0.32 9.30
N ILE A 82 -2.53 -0.36 10.57
CA ILE A 82 -3.41 -1.42 11.10
C ILE A 82 -4.76 -1.43 10.36
N ILE A 83 -5.40 -0.26 10.25
CA ILE A 83 -6.71 -0.14 9.59
C ILE A 83 -6.62 -0.65 8.15
N VAL A 84 -5.63 -0.20 7.37
CA VAL A 84 -5.51 -0.62 5.98
C VAL A 84 -5.16 -2.10 5.87
N SER A 85 -4.31 -2.65 6.74
CA SER A 85 -4.02 -4.09 6.77
C SER A 85 -5.28 -4.93 7.02
N VAL A 86 -6.14 -4.50 7.95
CA VAL A 86 -7.42 -5.18 8.22
C VAL A 86 -8.34 -5.12 7.00
N ILE A 87 -8.45 -3.96 6.36
CA ILE A 87 -9.35 -3.83 5.20
C ILE A 87 -8.83 -4.64 4.00
N ILE A 88 -7.51 -4.69 3.76
CA ILE A 88 -6.95 -5.57 2.73
C ILE A 88 -7.27 -7.04 3.00
N GLY A 89 -7.23 -7.48 4.26
CA GLY A 89 -7.65 -8.83 4.64
C GLY A 89 -9.11 -9.11 4.29
N ALA A 90 -10.01 -8.16 4.55
CA ALA A 90 -11.41 -8.26 4.16
C ALA A 90 -11.59 -8.32 2.64
N CYS A 91 -10.77 -7.56 1.88
CA CYS A 91 -10.80 -7.58 0.42
C CYS A 91 -10.32 -8.92 -0.16
N ILE A 92 -9.32 -9.57 0.44
CA ILE A 92 -8.92 -10.92 0.03
C ILE A 92 -10.08 -11.90 0.16
N VAL A 93 -10.86 -11.84 1.26
CA VAL A 93 -12.04 -12.69 1.44
C VAL A 93 -13.11 -12.38 0.39
N ALA A 94 -13.34 -11.11 0.08
CA ALA A 94 -14.26 -10.69 -0.97
C ALA A 94 -13.83 -11.18 -2.35
N LEU A 95 -12.52 -11.17 -2.65
CA LEU A 95 -11.95 -11.66 -3.91
C LEU A 95 -12.15 -13.16 -4.09
N VAL A 96 -11.92 -13.96 -3.04
CA VAL A 96 -12.19 -15.41 -3.07
C VAL A 96 -13.65 -15.69 -3.41
N ARG A 97 -14.59 -14.93 -2.80
CA ARG A 97 -16.02 -15.06 -3.11
C ARG A 97 -16.34 -14.62 -4.54
N LEU A 98 -15.78 -13.51 -5.00
CA LEU A 98 -16.01 -13.00 -6.35
C LEU A 98 -15.59 -14.02 -7.41
N VAL A 99 -14.42 -14.63 -7.25
CA VAL A 99 -13.91 -15.66 -8.16
C VAL A 99 -14.83 -16.89 -8.15
N SER A 100 -15.33 -17.31 -6.98
CA SER A 100 -16.26 -18.43 -6.87
C SER A 100 -17.59 -18.17 -7.58
N ILE A 101 -18.15 -16.96 -7.44
CA ILE A 101 -19.40 -16.59 -8.13
C ILE A 101 -19.19 -16.54 -9.64
N ALA A 102 -18.06 -15.98 -10.09
CA ALA A 102 -17.74 -15.81 -11.50
C ALA A 102 -17.63 -17.13 -12.29
N GLN A 103 -17.41 -18.28 -11.63
CA GLN A 103 -17.35 -19.59 -12.28
C GLN A 103 -18.66 -19.99 -12.95
N ASN A 104 -19.80 -19.50 -12.45
CA ASN A 104 -21.13 -19.86 -12.95
C ASN A 104 -21.74 -18.80 -13.89
N LEU A 105 -21.00 -17.73 -14.19
CA LEU A 105 -21.50 -16.61 -15.00
C LEU A 105 -21.24 -16.83 -16.50
N PRO A 106 -22.04 -16.21 -17.38
CA PRO A 106 -21.76 -16.16 -18.82
C PRO A 106 -20.36 -15.60 -19.13
N PRO A 107 -19.75 -15.96 -20.27
CA PRO A 107 -18.35 -15.64 -20.56
C PRO A 107 -17.98 -14.15 -20.43
N MET A 108 -18.87 -13.24 -20.89
CA MET A 108 -18.63 -11.81 -20.84
C MET A 108 -18.64 -11.27 -19.40
N GLU A 109 -19.63 -11.69 -18.60
CA GLU A 109 -19.73 -11.28 -17.19
C GLU A 109 -18.60 -11.87 -16.36
N LYS A 110 -18.22 -13.12 -16.62
CA LYS A 110 -17.06 -13.77 -15.99
C LYS A 110 -15.78 -12.99 -16.28
N ALA A 111 -15.53 -12.62 -17.55
CA ALA A 111 -14.36 -11.84 -17.92
C ALA A 111 -14.30 -10.50 -17.16
N TRP A 112 -15.44 -9.82 -17.05
CA TRP A 112 -15.56 -8.56 -16.32
C TRP A 112 -15.22 -8.69 -14.83
N HIS A 113 -15.79 -9.68 -14.13
CA HIS A 113 -15.51 -9.92 -12.71
C HIS A 113 -14.04 -10.29 -12.48
N ILE A 114 -13.41 -11.03 -13.40
CA ILE A 114 -11.99 -11.36 -13.32
C ILE A 114 -11.12 -10.12 -13.52
N THR A 115 -11.47 -9.24 -14.47
CA THR A 115 -10.75 -7.97 -14.64
C THR A 115 -10.79 -7.12 -13.37
N LEU A 116 -11.95 -7.00 -12.74
CA LEU A 116 -12.08 -6.31 -11.44
C LEU A 116 -11.21 -6.96 -10.37
N ALA A 117 -11.22 -8.30 -10.27
CA ALA A 117 -10.37 -8.99 -9.31
C ALA A 117 -8.88 -8.70 -9.52
N ILE A 118 -8.40 -8.70 -10.77
CA ILE A 118 -7.00 -8.39 -11.11
C ILE A 118 -6.64 -6.95 -10.72
N ILE A 119 -7.50 -5.98 -11.02
CA ILE A 119 -7.31 -4.57 -10.64
C ILE A 119 -7.22 -4.46 -9.12
N SER A 120 -8.14 -5.11 -8.41
CA SER A 120 -8.20 -5.10 -6.95
C SER A 120 -6.95 -5.69 -6.30
N ILE A 121 -6.45 -6.81 -6.83
CA ILE A 121 -5.20 -7.43 -6.40
C ILE A 121 -4.04 -6.45 -6.61
N PHE A 122 -3.92 -5.85 -7.80
CA PHE A 122 -2.84 -4.93 -8.10
C PHE A 122 -2.86 -3.67 -7.22
N LEU A 123 -4.03 -3.07 -7.01
CA LEU A 123 -4.18 -1.91 -6.12
C LEU A 123 -3.85 -2.25 -4.67
N SER A 124 -4.31 -3.41 -4.18
CA SER A 124 -4.04 -3.87 -2.82
C SER A 124 -2.54 -4.12 -2.62
N TRP A 125 -1.88 -4.77 -3.59
CA TRP A 125 -0.43 -4.97 -3.61
C TRP A 125 0.31 -3.64 -3.50
N LEU A 126 -0.05 -2.67 -4.34
CA LEU A 126 0.60 -1.36 -4.35
C LEU A 126 0.39 -0.61 -3.02
N VAL A 127 -0.83 -0.62 -2.48
CA VAL A 127 -1.14 0.03 -1.20
C VAL A 127 -0.33 -0.55 -0.04
N ILE A 128 -0.20 -1.88 0.05
CA ILE A 128 0.65 -2.54 1.07
C ILE A 128 2.07 -1.99 1.00
N HIS A 129 2.70 -2.01 -0.17
CA HIS A 129 4.10 -1.63 -0.31
C HIS A 129 4.32 -0.12 -0.10
N ILE A 130 3.38 0.73 -0.54
CA ILE A 130 3.44 2.16 -0.26
C ILE A 130 3.28 2.45 1.23
N LEU A 131 2.45 1.71 1.96
CA LEU A 131 2.35 1.86 3.42
C LEU A 131 3.66 1.46 4.12
N PHE A 132 4.29 0.36 3.72
CA PHE A 132 5.60 -0.02 4.25
C PHE A 132 6.68 1.00 3.89
N ALA A 133 6.67 1.55 2.68
CA ALA A 133 7.57 2.64 2.29
C ALA A 133 7.44 3.86 3.21
N ILE A 134 6.20 4.28 3.50
CA ILE A 134 5.94 5.37 4.44
C ILE A 134 6.43 5.01 5.85
N ARG A 135 6.21 3.78 6.31
CA ARG A 135 6.72 3.29 7.62
C ARG A 135 8.25 3.30 7.69
N TYR A 136 8.94 2.89 6.62
CA TYR A 136 10.39 2.96 6.55
C TYR A 136 10.88 4.41 6.59
N ALA A 137 10.25 5.32 5.85
CA ALA A 137 10.58 6.75 5.89
C ALA A 137 10.44 7.31 7.31
N HIS A 138 9.32 7.04 7.99
CA HIS A 138 9.14 7.48 9.38
C HIS A 138 10.16 6.88 10.34
N LEU A 139 10.47 5.59 10.21
CA LEU A 139 11.44 4.94 11.08
C LEU A 139 12.84 5.52 10.87
N PHE A 140 13.22 5.75 9.62
CA PHE A 140 14.51 6.34 9.23
C PHE A 140 14.65 7.76 9.77
N TYR A 141 13.66 8.62 9.51
CA TYR A 141 13.73 10.01 9.91
C TYR A 141 13.54 10.21 11.42
N HIS A 142 12.82 9.33 12.10
CA HIS A 142 12.79 9.32 13.56
C HIS A 142 14.17 9.00 14.14
N ALA A 143 14.80 7.89 13.70
CA ALA A 143 16.10 7.50 14.20
C ALA A 143 17.14 8.61 13.99
N LYS A 144 17.08 9.27 12.83
CA LYS A 144 17.95 10.41 12.51
C LYS A 144 17.80 11.58 13.49
N VAL A 145 16.57 11.99 13.82
CA VAL A 145 16.37 13.14 14.73
C VAL A 145 16.63 12.75 16.19
N SER A 146 16.32 11.52 16.57
CA SER A 146 16.53 11.01 17.93
C SER A 146 17.98 10.56 18.21
N GLY A 147 18.86 10.57 17.20
CA GLY A 147 20.24 10.08 17.33
C GLY A 147 20.34 8.56 17.53
N GLU A 148 19.30 7.80 17.18
CA GLU A 148 19.26 6.34 17.29
C GLU A 148 20.00 5.68 16.10
N PRO A 149 20.42 4.41 16.22
CA PRO A 149 20.98 3.67 15.11
C PRO A 149 20.06 3.66 13.89
N MET A 150 20.59 4.07 12.73
CA MET A 150 19.83 4.12 11.50
C MET A 150 19.20 2.76 11.16
N PRO A 151 17.91 2.70 10.79
CA PRO A 151 17.22 1.44 10.56
C PRO A 151 17.54 0.78 9.22
N LEU A 152 17.86 1.60 8.21
CA LEU A 152 18.24 1.15 6.87
C LEU A 152 19.51 1.87 6.43
N GLN A 153 20.40 1.13 5.76
CA GLN A 153 21.49 1.67 4.97
C GLN A 153 21.06 1.63 3.51
N ILE A 154 20.74 2.80 2.98
CA ILE A 154 20.36 2.98 1.57
C ILE A 154 21.62 3.45 0.84
N PRO A 155 21.97 2.86 -0.32
CA PRO A 155 23.09 3.31 -1.12
C PRO A 155 22.95 4.80 -1.41
N GLN A 156 23.95 5.58 -0.98
CA GLN A 156 23.94 7.00 -1.27
C GLN A 156 24.48 7.19 -2.69
N SER A 157 23.74 7.91 -3.51
CA SER A 157 24.32 8.47 -4.73
C SER A 157 25.26 9.60 -4.31
N ASN A 158 26.54 9.45 -4.66
CA ASN A 158 27.49 10.56 -4.66
C ASN A 158 26.91 11.63 -5.58
N GLY A 159 26.34 12.70 -5.04
CA GLY A 159 25.91 13.82 -5.87
C GLY A 159 27.12 14.29 -6.71
N GLN A 160 26.87 14.80 -7.92
CA GLN A 160 27.91 15.32 -8.83
C GLN A 160 28.86 16.35 -8.18
N ASN A 161 28.54 16.82 -6.96
CA ASN A 161 29.24 17.86 -6.22
C ASN A 161 29.79 17.37 -4.86
N GLY A 162 29.87 16.05 -4.61
CA GLY A 162 30.42 15.49 -3.36
C GLY A 162 29.51 15.58 -2.12
N TYR A 163 28.31 16.15 -2.26
CA TYR A 163 27.30 16.16 -1.19
C TYR A 163 26.51 14.84 -1.16
N GLN A 164 26.46 14.21 0.01
CA GLN A 164 25.62 13.04 0.27
C GLN A 164 24.15 13.43 0.13
N THR A 165 23.44 12.79 -0.79
CA THR A 165 22.01 13.03 -0.99
C THR A 165 21.20 12.19 0.00
N GLU A 166 20.43 12.85 0.88
CA GLU A 166 19.61 12.14 1.86
C GLU A 166 18.49 11.32 1.19
N PRO A 167 18.20 10.09 1.64
CA PRO A 167 17.15 9.27 1.06
C PRO A 167 15.79 9.99 1.03
N ASN A 168 15.10 9.92 -0.11
CA ASN A 168 13.76 10.47 -0.28
C ASN A 168 12.70 9.35 -0.27
N TYR A 169 11.41 9.72 -0.39
CA TYR A 169 10.32 8.73 -0.44
C TYR A 169 10.48 7.69 -1.55
N TYR A 170 11.10 8.02 -2.68
CA TYR A 170 11.31 7.07 -3.78
C TYR A 170 12.28 5.96 -3.39
N ASP A 171 13.30 6.25 -2.57
CA ASP A 171 14.23 5.23 -2.07
C ASP A 171 13.53 4.22 -1.14
N PHE A 172 12.60 4.71 -0.31
CA PHE A 172 11.78 3.84 0.54
C PHE A 172 10.73 3.07 -0.25
N ILE A 173 10.13 3.68 -1.30
CA ILE A 173 9.22 2.99 -2.22
C ILE A 173 9.97 1.86 -2.93
N TYR A 174 11.15 2.16 -3.48
CA TYR A 174 12.01 1.17 -4.11
C TYR A 174 12.32 0.01 -3.16
N THR A 175 12.77 0.30 -1.94
CA THR A 175 13.01 -0.72 -0.90
C THR A 175 11.78 -1.58 -0.67
N ALA A 176 10.60 -0.96 -0.56
CA ALA A 176 9.37 -1.66 -0.27
C ALA A 176 8.89 -2.54 -1.45
N LEU A 177 8.99 -2.05 -2.68
CA LEU A 177 8.61 -2.79 -3.87
C LEU A 177 9.51 -4.00 -4.10
N ILE A 178 10.81 -3.87 -3.87
CA ILE A 178 11.74 -5.01 -3.96
C ILE A 178 11.37 -6.09 -2.95
N ILE A 179 11.10 -5.73 -1.69
CA ILE A 179 10.63 -6.71 -0.70
C ILE A 179 9.30 -7.34 -1.16
N GLY A 180 8.42 -6.55 -1.77
CA GLY A 180 7.15 -7.04 -2.31
C GLY A 180 7.29 -8.06 -3.44
N THR A 181 8.23 -7.84 -4.35
CA THR A 181 8.44 -8.71 -5.51
C THR A 181 9.31 -9.92 -5.20
N SER A 182 10.39 -9.76 -4.43
CA SER A 182 11.44 -10.78 -4.27
C SER A 182 11.71 -11.20 -2.83
N ALA A 183 11.04 -10.59 -1.84
CA ALA A 183 11.28 -10.79 -0.41
C ALA A 183 12.72 -10.48 0.08
N GLN A 184 13.58 -9.87 -0.76
CA GLN A 184 14.95 -9.51 -0.39
C GLN A 184 15.41 -8.20 -1.03
N THR A 185 15.98 -7.31 -0.22
CA THR A 185 16.65 -6.08 -0.67
C THR A 185 18.07 -6.41 -1.17
N ALA A 186 18.37 -6.15 -2.44
CA ALA A 186 19.68 -6.46 -3.02
C ALA A 186 20.75 -5.42 -2.64
N ASP A 187 20.35 -4.18 -2.41
CA ASP A 187 21.23 -3.01 -2.25
C ASP A 187 20.93 -2.20 -0.97
N VAL A 188 19.80 -2.43 -0.30
CA VAL A 188 19.44 -1.80 0.98
C VAL A 188 19.62 -2.78 2.13
N MET A 189 20.32 -2.38 3.19
CA MET A 189 20.58 -3.25 4.36
C MET A 189 19.83 -2.78 5.61
N PHE A 190 19.29 -3.71 6.39
CA PHE A 190 18.69 -3.40 7.70
C PHE A 190 19.74 -3.35 8.82
N SER A 191 20.03 -2.16 9.34
CA SER A 191 21.11 -1.91 10.30
C SER A 191 20.68 -1.79 11.77
N SER A 192 19.38 -1.73 12.07
CA SER A 192 18.88 -1.70 13.45
C SER A 192 17.90 -2.83 13.75
N ARG A 193 17.70 -3.14 15.05
CA ARG A 193 16.70 -4.13 15.50
C ARG A 193 15.29 -3.73 15.03
N ALA A 194 14.93 -2.46 15.15
CA ALA A 194 13.63 -1.95 14.71
C ALA A 194 13.46 -2.09 13.18
N GLY A 195 14.51 -1.81 12.41
CA GLY A 195 14.53 -2.02 10.96
C GLY A 195 14.30 -3.49 10.59
N ARG A 196 15.02 -4.42 11.22
CA ARG A 196 14.87 -5.87 10.99
C ARG A 196 13.48 -6.41 11.36
N ILE A 197 12.89 -5.93 12.46
CA ILE A 197 11.52 -6.33 12.84
C ILE A 197 10.52 -5.85 11.78
N LEU A 198 10.60 -4.57 11.38
CA LEU A 198 9.70 -4.03 10.36
C LEU A 198 9.88 -4.72 9.01
N GLY A 199 11.13 -4.98 8.60
CA GLY A 199 11.47 -5.72 7.40
C GLY A 199 10.94 -7.15 7.42
N GLY A 200 11.11 -7.87 8.53
CA GLY A 200 10.57 -9.22 8.69
C GLY A 200 9.04 -9.27 8.59
N ILE A 201 8.34 -8.33 9.24
CA ILE A 201 6.88 -8.21 9.09
C ILE A 201 6.51 -7.95 7.63
N HIS A 202 7.22 -7.06 6.93
CA HIS A 202 6.97 -6.78 5.53
C HIS A 202 7.15 -8.03 4.65
N SER A 203 8.25 -8.76 4.82
CA SER A 203 8.50 -10.00 4.06
C SER A 203 7.42 -11.06 4.30
N ILE A 204 6.94 -11.23 5.54
CA ILE A 204 5.85 -12.17 5.85
C ILE A 204 4.55 -11.74 5.15
N VAL A 205 4.20 -10.45 5.21
CA VAL A 205 2.99 -9.92 4.56
C VAL A 205 3.08 -10.08 3.04
N ALA A 206 4.22 -9.75 2.44
CA ALA A 206 4.46 -9.92 1.00
C ALA A 206 4.38 -11.40 0.58
N PHE A 207 4.97 -12.30 1.37
CA PHE A 207 4.90 -13.74 1.11
C PHE A 207 3.45 -14.25 1.12
N ILE A 208 2.67 -13.93 2.18
CA ILE A 208 1.26 -14.34 2.28
C ILE A 208 0.45 -13.78 1.11
N PHE A 209 0.68 -12.51 0.76
CA PHE A 209 0.00 -11.89 -0.38
C PHE A 209 0.32 -12.63 -1.70
N ASN A 210 1.60 -12.88 -1.98
CA ASN A 210 2.03 -13.56 -3.21
C ASN A 210 1.47 -14.99 -3.31
N VAL A 211 1.45 -15.73 -2.19
CA VAL A 211 0.85 -17.08 -2.13
C VAL A 211 -0.67 -17.01 -2.36
N THR A 212 -1.34 -16.02 -1.79
CA THR A 212 -2.79 -15.83 -1.97
C THR A 212 -3.12 -15.53 -3.44
N VAL A 213 -2.36 -14.63 -4.08
CA VAL A 213 -2.51 -14.33 -5.51
C VAL A 213 -2.28 -15.57 -6.34
N LEU A 214 -1.22 -16.34 -6.06
CA LEU A 214 -0.94 -17.60 -6.76
C LEU A 214 -2.13 -18.58 -6.64
N SER A 215 -2.70 -18.72 -5.44
CA SER A 215 -3.87 -19.57 -5.21
C SER A 215 -5.10 -19.09 -5.99
N LEU A 216 -5.37 -17.77 -6.00
CA LEU A 216 -6.46 -17.19 -6.77
C LEU A 216 -6.27 -17.40 -8.27
N LEU A 217 -5.05 -17.25 -8.79
CA LEU A 217 -4.73 -17.50 -10.20
C LEU A 217 -5.00 -18.95 -10.61
N ILE A 218 -4.62 -19.92 -9.76
CA ILE A 218 -4.91 -21.34 -10.00
C ILE A 218 -6.43 -21.58 -10.07
N ASN A 219 -7.19 -21.01 -9.12
CA ASN A 219 -8.65 -21.12 -9.11
C ASN A 219 -9.31 -20.49 -10.35
N ILE A 220 -8.78 -19.36 -10.82
CA ILE A 220 -9.27 -18.70 -12.03
C ILE A 220 -9.00 -19.58 -13.25
N ILE A 221 -7.76 -20.06 -13.43
CA ILE A 221 -7.37 -20.92 -14.56
C ILE A 221 -8.17 -22.23 -14.57
N SER A 222 -8.34 -22.87 -13.42
CA SER A 222 -9.16 -24.08 -13.29
C SER A 222 -10.63 -23.86 -13.64
N GLY A 223 -11.13 -22.63 -13.55
CA GLY A 223 -12.50 -22.33 -13.97
C GLY A 223 -12.64 -22.15 -15.49
N PHE A 224 -11.55 -22.05 -16.26
CA PHE A 224 -11.58 -21.86 -17.72
C PHE A 224 -11.26 -23.13 -18.52
N ILE A 225 -10.65 -24.13 -17.89
CA ILE A 225 -10.35 -25.45 -18.45
C ILE A 225 -11.46 -26.40 -18.04
#